data_AF-A0AAX2ACJ5-F1
#
_entry.id   AF-A0AAX2ACJ5-F1
#
_cell.length_a   1.000
_cell.length_b   1.000
_cell.length_c   1.000
_cell.angle_alpha   90.00
_cell.angle_beta   90.00
_cell.angle_gamma   90.00
#
_symmetry.space_group_name_H-M   'P 1'
#
loop_
_entity.id
_entity.type
_entity.pdbx_description
1 polymer ?
#
loop_
_entity_poly.entity_id
_entity_poly.type
_entity_poly.pdbx_seq_one_letter_code
_entity_poly.pdbx_strand_id
1 'polypeptide(L)' 'MEEQILSKSELIQLFEDEVIIDSGKAWLMNGKEIEIIALHDVEPKYLQDVSNAKFYKVIHKEERRR' A
#
# COMPACT_ATOMS: atom_id res chain seq x y z
N MET A 1 7.54 -7.17 11.78
CA MET A 1 6.94 -6.34 10.71
C MET A 1 7.10 -7.09 9.41
N GLU A 2 6.00 -7.61 8.87
CA GLU A 2 5.96 -8.15 7.51
C GLU A 2 5.75 -6.98 6.55
N GLU A 3 6.63 -6.85 5.56
CA GLU A 3 6.54 -5.86 4.50
C GLU A 3 6.48 -6.55 3.14
N GLN A 4 5.55 -6.13 2.30
CA GLN A 4 5.32 -6.70 0.99
C GLN A 4 5.34 -5.58 -0.06
N ILE A 5 6.18 -5.74 -1.09
CA ILE A 5 6.18 -4.84 -2.24
C ILE A 5 5.29 -5.46 -3.30
N LEU A 6 4.29 -4.70 -3.74
CA LEU A 6 3.30 -5.08 -4.71
C LEU A 6 3.35 -4.12 -5.89
N SER A 7 3.02 -4.60 -7.08
CA SER A 7 2.76 -3.72 -8.22
C SER A 7 1.40 -3.03 -8.09
N LYS A 8 1.17 -1.96 -8.88
CA LYS A 8 -0.15 -1.29 -8.94
C LYS A 8 -1.29 -2.28 -9.19
N SER A 9 -1.09 -3.19 -10.15
CA SER A 9 -2.11 -4.17 -10.53
C SER A 9 -2.41 -5.14 -9.40
N GLU A 10 -1.38 -5.64 -8.71
CA GLU A 10 -1.59 -6.52 -7.55
C GLU A 10 -2.26 -5.81 -6.39
N LEU A 11 -1.89 -4.55 -6.13
CA LEU A 11 -2.56 -3.77 -5.08
C LEU A 11 -4.05 -3.62 -5.41
N ILE A 12 -4.39 -3.28 -6.65
CA ILE A 12 -5.79 -3.17 -7.10
C ILE A 12 -6.50 -4.52 -6.93
N GLN A 13 -5.86 -5.61 -7.35
CA GLN A 13 -6.40 -6.97 -7.19
C GLN A 13 -6.74 -7.25 -5.72
N LEU A 14 -5.88 -6.88 -4.77
CA LEU A 14 -6.16 -7.07 -3.34
C LEU A 14 -7.34 -6.23 -2.80
N PHE A 15 -7.59 -5.06 -3.39
CA PHE A 15 -8.78 -4.27 -3.08
C PHE A 15 -10.04 -4.88 -3.72
N GLU A 16 -9.93 -5.40 -4.95
CA GLU A 16 -11.03 -6.07 -5.66
C GLU A 16 -11.42 -7.39 -4.99
N ASP A 17 -10.45 -8.15 -4.49
CA ASP A 17 -10.65 -9.41 -3.74
C ASP A 17 -11.05 -9.16 -2.27
N GLU A 18 -11.31 -7.90 -1.87
CA GLU A 18 -11.66 -7.49 -0.50
C GLU A 18 -10.65 -7.94 0.58
N VAL A 19 -9.41 -8.25 0.16
CA VAL A 19 -8.32 -8.62 1.06
C VAL A 19 -7.85 -7.41 1.84
N ILE A 20 -7.80 -6.24 1.17
CA ILE A 20 -7.59 -4.94 1.80
C ILE A 20 -8.91 -4.19 1.85
N ILE A 21 -9.33 -3.83 3.06
CA ILE A 21 -10.58 -3.12 3.33
C ILE A 21 -10.25 -1.71 3.84
N ASP A 22 -10.85 -0.70 3.21
CA ASP A 22 -10.82 0.66 3.73
C ASP A 22 -11.85 0.81 4.86
N SER A 23 -11.37 1.03 6.07
CA SER A 23 -12.24 1.30 7.24
C SER A 23 -12.59 2.79 7.39
N GLY A 24 -12.21 3.64 6.43
CA GLY A 24 -12.32 5.10 6.47
C GLY A 24 -11.29 5.79 7.38
N LYS A 25 -10.57 5.05 8.23
CA LYS A 25 -9.48 5.57 9.09
C LYS A 25 -8.14 4.91 8.83
N ALA A 26 -8.16 3.65 8.44
CA ALA A 26 -6.99 2.85 8.12
C ALA A 26 -7.36 1.77 7.11
N TRP A 27 -6.34 1.26 6.41
CA TRP A 27 -6.47 0.06 5.60
C TRP A 27 -6.29 -1.17 6.49
N LEU A 28 -7.18 -2.14 6.33
CA LEU A 28 -7.17 -3.39 7.08
C LEU A 28 -6.92 -4.54 6.13
N MET A 29 -5.93 -5.37 6.43
CA MET A 29 -5.67 -6.62 5.72
C MET A 29 -5.71 -7.77 6.70
N ASN A 30 -6.60 -8.74 6.49
CA ASN A 30 -6.87 -9.83 7.45
C ASN A 30 -7.14 -9.34 8.89
N GLY A 31 -7.84 -8.21 9.03
CA GLY A 31 -8.18 -7.62 10.34
C GLY A 31 -7.02 -6.92 11.06
N LYS A 32 -5.86 -6.75 10.40
CA LYS A 32 -4.73 -5.96 10.91
C LYS A 32 -4.58 -4.66 10.13
N GLU A 33 -4.25 -3.57 10.81
CA GLU A 33 -3.91 -2.32 10.15
C GLU A 33 -2.66 -2.49 9.28
N ILE A 34 -2.75 -2.00 8.06
CA ILE A 34 -1.64 -1.93 7.11
C ILE A 34 -1.41 -0.49 6.67
N GLU A 35 -0.18 -0.21 6.26
CA GLU A 35 0.24 1.05 5.69
C GLU A 35 0.69 0.83 4.26
N ILE A 36 0.12 1.59 3.32
CA ILE A 36 0.44 1.49 1.89
C ILE A 36 1.25 2.72 1.49
N ILE A 37 2.50 2.51 1.08
CA ILE A 37 3.45 3.55 0.68
C ILE A 37 3.70 3.40 -0.82
N ALA A 38 3.35 4.42 -1.61
CA ALA A 38 3.60 4.37 -3.04
C ALA A 38 5.08 4.63 -3.36
N LEU A 39 5.75 3.64 -3.96
CA LEU A 39 7.14 3.73 -4.39
C LEU A 39 7.20 4.27 -5.81
N HIS A 40 7.65 5.52 -5.93
CA HIS A 40 7.87 6.19 -7.20
C HIS A 40 9.37 6.36 -7.44
N ASP A 41 9.89 5.72 -8.47
CA ASP A 41 11.28 5.93 -8.95
C ASP A 41 11.26 6.98 -10.07
N VAL A 42 10.82 8.21 -9.74
CA VAL A 42 10.84 9.32 -10.70
C VAL A 42 11.72 10.43 -10.18
N GLU A 43 12.72 10.78 -10.98
CA GLU A 43 13.46 12.03 -10.84
C GLU A 43 12.46 13.20 -10.78
N PRO A 44 12.68 14.21 -9.92
CA PRO A 44 11.77 15.34 -9.73
C PRO A 44 11.48 16.16 -11.01
N LYS A 45 12.22 15.91 -12.09
CA LYS A 45 12.02 16.51 -13.42
C LYS A 45 10.80 15.96 -14.18
N TYR A 46 10.28 14.79 -13.79
CA TYR A 46 9.13 14.12 -14.42
C TYR A 46 7.89 14.06 -13.52
N LEU A 47 7.83 14.93 -12.51
CA LEU A 47 6.74 15.02 -11.52
C LEU A 47 5.35 15.35 -12.11
N GLN A 48 5.20 15.45 -13.44
CA GLN A 48 3.92 15.64 -14.11
C GLN A 48 3.04 14.37 -14.07
N ASP A 49 3.64 13.18 -13.94
CA ASP A 49 2.94 11.88 -13.87
C ASP A 49 2.92 11.31 -12.44
N VAL A 50 2.52 12.12 -11.47
CA VAL A 50 2.33 11.72 -10.05
C VAL A 50 1.33 10.57 -9.83
N SER A 51 0.64 10.11 -10.88
CA SER A 51 -0.35 9.02 -10.81
C SER A 51 0.19 7.64 -11.21
N ASN A 52 1.48 7.53 -11.55
CA ASN A 52 2.08 6.34 -12.16
C ASN A 52 3.13 5.63 -11.29
N ALA A 53 2.84 5.49 -9.98
CA ALA A 53 3.60 4.56 -9.13
C ALA A 53 3.57 3.16 -9.74
N LYS A 54 4.74 2.61 -10.05
CA LYS A 54 4.86 1.22 -10.52
C LYS A 54 4.72 0.23 -9.37
N PHE A 55 5.13 0.63 -8.16
CA PHE A 55 5.18 -0.23 -7.00
C PHE A 55 4.59 0.46 -5.77
N TYR A 56 4.05 -0.34 -4.87
CA TYR A 56 3.47 0.05 -3.60
C TYR A 56 4.01 -0.89 -2.53
N LYS A 57 4.47 -0.35 -1.42
CA LYS A 57 4.93 -1.11 -0.27
C LYS A 57 3.81 -1.16 0.75
N VAL A 58 3.34 -2.37 1.07
CA VAL A 58 2.38 -2.66 2.12
C VAL A 58 3.16 -3.08 3.36
N ILE A 59 2.94 -2.40 4.47
CA ILE A 59 3.59 -2.68 5.76
C ILE A 59 2.52 -3.05 6.77
N HIS A 60 2.62 -4.24 7.35
CA HIS A 60 1.74 -4.63 8.44
C HIS A 60 2.16 -3.92 9.72
N LYS A 61 1.25 -3.13 10.28
CA LYS A 61 1.46 -2.43 11.54
C LYS A 61 1.35 -3.48 12.65
N GLU A 62 2.49 -4.04 13.02
CA GLU A 62 2.56 -4.93 14.17
C GLU A 62 2.21 -4.10 15.40
N GLU A 63 1.16 -4.49 16.12
CA GLU A 63 0.72 -3.85 17.35
C GLU A 63 1.95 -3.69 18.26
N ARG A 64 2.46 -2.46 18.38
CA ARG A 64 3.41 -2.08 19.43
C ARG A 64 2.64 -2.24 20.74
N ARG A 65 2.55 -3.46 21.26
CA ARG A 65 2.24 -3.68 22.68
C ARG A 65 3.35 -3.00 23.46
N ARG A 66 3.03 -1.80 23.96
CA ARG A 66 3.82 -1.09 24.97
C ARG A 66 3.73 -1.81 26.30
#